data_AF-A0A7Y4WD90-F1
#
_entry.id   AF-A0A7Y4WD90-F1
#
_cell.length_a   1.000
_cell.length_b   1.000
_cell.length_c   1.000
_cell.angle_alpha   90.00
_cell.angle_beta   90.00
_cell.angle_gamma   90.00
#
_symmetry.space_group_name_H-M   'P 1'
#
loop_
_entity.id
_entity.type
_entity.pdbx_description
1 polymer ?
#
loop_
_entity_poly.entity_id
_entity_poly.type
_entity_poly.pdbx_seq_one_letter_code
_entity_poly.pdbx_strand_id
1 'polypeptide(L)'
;MTSKLRTPMLLLFALLVGGGSARGATIDVRVPFPFQVQDHKMPAGEYRVERSADNPAILLIRGEQGLHASALAASIVADGQSPRGDTPALVFTRGENGYRLKDVWETHSYGREIPSL
;
A
#
# COMPACT_ATOMS: atom_id res chain seq x y z
N MET A 1 20.50 10.15 -28.42
CA MET A 1 20.87 9.30 -27.28
C MET A 1 19.62 8.67 -26.69
N THR A 2 19.72 7.42 -26.27
CA THR A 2 18.68 6.38 -26.23
C THR A 2 17.55 6.64 -25.22
N SER A 3 16.30 6.67 -25.70
CA SER A 3 15.10 6.54 -24.88
C SER A 3 15.05 5.13 -24.28
N LYS A 4 15.11 5.01 -22.95
CA LYS A 4 14.85 3.72 -22.29
C LYS A 4 13.34 3.49 -22.23
N LEU A 5 12.94 2.43 -22.91
CA LEU A 5 11.60 1.91 -23.08
C LEU A 5 10.87 1.86 -21.72
N ARG A 6 9.77 2.60 -21.61
CA ARG A 6 8.90 2.61 -20.42
C ARG A 6 8.21 1.25 -20.33
N THR A 7 8.66 0.41 -19.40
CA THR A 7 7.97 -0.83 -19.03
C THR A 7 6.50 -0.52 -18.72
N PRO A 8 5.53 -1.19 -19.37
CA PRO A 8 4.12 -0.97 -19.07
C PRO A 8 3.84 -1.44 -17.64
N MET A 9 3.69 -0.50 -16.72
CA MET A 9 3.32 -0.76 -15.34
C MET A 9 1.83 -1.11 -15.28
N LEU A 10 1.52 -2.38 -15.04
CA LEU A 10 0.14 -2.86 -14.88
C LEU A 10 -0.35 -2.45 -13.48
N LEU A 11 -1.13 -1.37 -13.40
CA LEU A 11 -1.76 -0.88 -12.16
C LEU A 11 -3.07 -1.65 -11.91
N LEU A 12 -3.14 -2.41 -10.82
CA LEU A 12 -4.36 -3.08 -10.37
C LEU A 12 -4.90 -2.39 -9.12
N PHE A 13 -6.18 -2.00 -9.13
CA PHE A 13 -6.84 -1.27 -8.05
C PHE A 13 -7.56 -2.22 -7.09
N ALA A 14 -7.33 -2.07 -5.77
CA ALA A 14 -8.09 -2.75 -4.73
C ALA A 14 -9.40 -2.00 -4.41
N LEU A 15 -10.40 -2.73 -3.89
CA LEU A 15 -11.72 -2.20 -3.53
C LEU A 15 -11.73 -1.84 -2.04
N LEU A 16 -12.08 -0.59 -1.71
CA LEU A 16 -12.17 -0.10 -0.33
C LEU A 16 -13.59 -0.27 0.21
N VAL A 17 -13.70 -0.66 1.48
CA VAL A 17 -14.97 -0.68 2.22
C VAL A 17 -14.96 0.58 3.10
N GLY A 18 -15.95 1.46 2.93
CA GLY A 18 -15.87 2.86 3.37
C GLY A 18 -16.00 3.10 4.89
N GLY A 19 -15.32 4.16 5.35
CA GLY A 19 -15.44 4.78 6.68
C GLY A 19 -14.25 5.69 7.01
N GLY A 20 -14.21 6.90 6.45
CA GLY A 20 -13.08 7.83 6.61
C GLY A 20 -13.27 8.85 7.74
N SER A 21 -12.28 8.96 8.64
CA SER A 21 -12.02 10.16 9.43
C SER A 21 -10.54 10.54 9.35
N ALA A 22 -10.25 11.69 8.76
CA ALA A 22 -8.91 12.21 8.57
C ALA A 22 -8.35 12.77 9.88
N ARG A 23 -7.56 11.96 10.58
CA ARG A 23 -6.39 12.32 11.41
C ARG A 23 -5.73 10.99 11.86
N GLY A 24 -4.69 10.59 11.13
CA GLY A 24 -4.09 9.25 11.19
C GLY A 24 -4.94 8.25 10.43
N ALA A 25 -4.91 8.27 9.09
CA ALA A 25 -5.86 7.50 8.30
C ALA A 25 -5.59 6.01 8.44
N THR A 26 -6.44 5.34 9.21
CA THR A 26 -6.63 3.90 9.13
C THR A 26 -7.34 3.59 7.80
N ILE A 27 -6.74 2.72 7.00
CA ILE A 27 -7.26 2.29 5.70
C ILE A 27 -7.66 0.83 5.83
N ASP A 28 -8.97 0.57 5.79
CA ASP A 28 -9.51 -0.79 5.72
C ASP A 28 -9.77 -1.15 4.25
N VAL A 29 -9.13 -2.22 3.78
CA VAL A 29 -9.09 -2.59 2.35
C VAL A 29 -9.14 -4.10 2.15
N ARG A 30 -9.86 -4.53 1.11
CA ARG A 30 -9.83 -5.92 0.65
C ARG A 30 -8.88 -6.07 -0.53
N VAL A 31 -7.85 -6.89 -0.36
CA VAL A 31 -6.87 -7.22 -1.40
C VAL A 31 -7.17 -8.62 -1.95
N PRO A 32 -7.59 -8.77 -3.22
CA PRO A 32 -8.07 -10.05 -3.75
C PRO A 32 -6.96 -10.98 -4.25
N PHE A 33 -5.70 -10.69 -3.94
CA PHE A 33 -4.53 -11.47 -4.37
C PHE A 33 -3.46 -11.45 -3.26
N PRO A 34 -2.60 -12.48 -3.20
CA PRO A 34 -1.44 -12.44 -2.33
C PRO A 34 -0.45 -11.37 -2.79
N PHE A 35 0.17 -10.67 -1.84
CA PHE A 35 1.13 -9.62 -2.10
C PHE A 35 2.31 -9.69 -1.12
N GLN A 36 3.34 -8.89 -1.36
CA GLN A 36 4.50 -8.79 -0.49
C GLN A 36 4.61 -7.41 0.12
N VAL A 37 5.02 -7.37 1.38
CA VAL A 37 5.46 -6.16 2.08
C VAL A 37 6.90 -6.42 2.52
N GLN A 38 7.87 -5.78 1.86
CA GLN A 38 9.28 -6.12 2.01
C GLN A 38 9.48 -7.65 1.84
N ASP A 39 9.98 -8.34 2.87
CA ASP A 39 10.21 -9.80 2.86
C ASP A 39 9.01 -10.64 3.35
N HIS A 40 7.90 -10.00 3.72
CA HIS A 40 6.71 -10.69 4.23
C HIS A 40 5.70 -10.96 3.11
N LYS A 41 5.32 -12.22 2.96
CA LYS A 41 4.21 -12.63 2.08
C LYS A 41 2.89 -12.48 2.83
N MET A 42 1.98 -11.72 2.25
CA MET A 42 0.65 -11.43 2.75
C MET A 42 -0.38 -12.18 1.88
N PRO A 43 -1.26 -13.02 2.44
CA PRO A 43 -2.32 -13.68 1.68
C PRO A 43 -3.35 -12.69 1.09
N ALA A 44 -4.22 -13.18 0.20
CA ALA A 44 -5.41 -12.40 -0.17
C ALA A 44 -6.35 -12.29 1.04
N GLY A 45 -6.97 -11.14 1.25
CA GLY A 45 -7.86 -10.94 2.39
C GLY A 45 -8.16 -9.47 2.70
N GLU A 46 -8.74 -9.25 3.87
CA GLU A 46 -9.00 -7.92 4.41
C GLU A 46 -7.86 -7.46 5.30
N TYR A 47 -7.47 -6.22 5.12
CA TYR A 47 -6.34 -5.61 5.80
C TYR A 47 -6.70 -4.23 6.32
N ARG A 48 -6.19 -3.95 7.51
CA ARG A 48 -6.08 -2.61 8.08
C ARG A 48 -4.66 -2.12 7.90
N VAL A 49 -4.52 -0.94 7.31
CA VAL A 49 -3.24 -0.24 7.15
C VAL A 49 -3.28 1.07 7.90
N GLU A 50 -2.31 1.30 8.78
CA GLU A 50 -2.19 2.53 9.55
C GLU A 50 -0.73 2.91 9.75
N ARG A 51 -0.47 4.18 10.09
CA ARG A 51 0.85 4.61 10.54
C ARG A 51 1.02 4.30 12.02
N SER A 52 2.23 3.90 12.42
CA SER A 52 2.55 3.79 13.84
C SER A 52 2.46 5.15 14.52
N ALA A 53 1.81 5.18 15.69
CA ALA A 53 1.69 6.38 16.52
C ALA A 53 3.07 6.84 17.03
N ASP A 54 3.97 5.89 17.31
CA ASP A 54 5.32 6.18 17.83
C ASP A 54 6.27 6.65 16.72
N ASN A 55 6.06 6.17 15.49
CA ASN A 55 6.86 6.56 14.34
C ASN A 55 6.03 6.55 13.05
N PRO A 56 5.64 7.72 12.50
CA PRO A 56 4.85 7.80 11.27
C PRO A 56 5.63 7.31 10.04
N ALA A 57 6.95 7.07 10.18
CA ALA A 57 7.77 6.43 9.16
C ALA A 57 7.55 4.89 9.07
N ILE A 58 6.77 4.31 9.98
CA ILE A 58 6.43 2.89 9.99
C ILE A 58 4.95 2.71 9.65
N LEU A 59 4.66 1.86 8.67
CA LEU A 59 3.32 1.37 8.36
C LEU A 59 3.09 0.04 9.08
N LEU A 60 1.93 -0.06 9.72
CA LEU A 60 1.37 -1.27 10.32
C LEU A 60 0.34 -1.83 9.33
N ILE A 61 0.58 -3.04 8.83
CA ILE A 61 -0.37 -3.77 7.97
C ILE A 61 -0.84 -5.00 8.74
N ARG A 62 -2.13 -5.06 9.07
CA ARG A 62 -2.72 -6.17 9.84
C ARG A 62 -3.87 -6.79 9.08
N GLY A 63 -3.88 -8.12 9.01
CA GLY A 63 -5.03 -8.88 8.53
C GLY A 63 -6.19 -8.75 9.52
N GLU A 64 -7.39 -8.62 8.99
CA GLU A 64 -8.64 -8.52 9.74
C GLU A 64 -9.47 -9.81 9.57
N GLN A 65 -10.59 -9.93 10.28
CA GLN A 65 -11.54 -11.05 10.15
C GLN A 65 -10.92 -12.46 10.31
N GLY A 66 -10.02 -12.63 11.28
CA GLY A 66 -9.34 -13.92 11.53
C GLY A 66 -8.17 -14.22 10.61
N LEU A 67 -7.79 -13.26 9.75
CA LEU A 67 -6.56 -13.36 8.97
C LEU A 67 -5.34 -13.09 9.84
N HIS A 68 -4.68 -14.16 10.29
CA HIS A 68 -3.46 -14.08 11.11
C HIS A 68 -2.22 -13.71 10.28
N ALA A 69 -2.22 -12.53 9.66
CA ALA A 69 -1.09 -11.99 8.90
C ALA A 69 -0.80 -10.55 9.32
N SER A 70 0.46 -10.21 9.56
CA SER A 70 0.85 -8.84 9.91
C SER A 70 2.24 -8.53 9.38
N ALA A 71 2.48 -7.27 9.01
CA ALA A 71 3.79 -6.77 8.62
C ALA A 71 4.00 -5.34 9.14
N LEU A 72 5.27 -5.01 9.40
CA LEU A 72 5.75 -3.66 9.60
C LEU A 72 6.57 -3.25 8.38
N ALA A 73 6.36 -2.04 7.88
CA ALA A 73 7.12 -1.52 6.75
C ALA A 73 7.67 -0.14 7.05
N ALA A 74 9.00 -0.02 7.02
CA ALA A 74 9.65 1.27 6.92
C ALA A 74 9.28 1.90 5.57
N SER A 75 8.92 3.18 5.60
CA SER A 75 8.49 3.90 4.40
C SER A 75 8.96 5.36 4.43
N ILE A 76 8.95 5.99 3.27
CA ILE A 76 9.27 7.41 3.06
C ILE A 76 8.04 8.15 2.53
N VAL A 77 8.10 9.48 2.47
CA VAL A 77 7.04 10.25 1.79
C VAL A 77 7.07 9.85 0.31
N ALA A 78 5.91 9.47 -0.24
CA ALA A 78 5.81 9.15 -1.65
C ALA A 78 5.91 10.42 -2.49
N ASP A 79 6.68 10.35 -3.57
CA ASP A 79 6.67 11.41 -4.59
C ASP A 79 5.40 11.33 -5.45
N GLY A 80 4.90 12.48 -5.89
CA GLY A 80 3.76 12.57 -6.80
C GLY A 80 2.40 12.68 -6.10
N GLN A 81 1.38 12.07 -6.69
CA GLN A 81 -0.03 12.22 -6.30
C GLN A 81 -0.77 10.89 -6.34
N SER A 82 -1.78 10.74 -5.49
CA SER A 82 -2.64 9.55 -5.46
C SER A 82 -3.30 9.31 -6.82
N PRO A 83 -3.30 8.06 -7.32
CA PRO A 83 -4.03 7.73 -8.54
C PRO A 83 -5.56 7.76 -8.35
N ARG A 84 -6.06 7.95 -7.12
CA ARG A 84 -7.50 8.04 -6.81
C ARG A 84 -7.91 9.39 -6.18
N GLY A 85 -7.09 10.43 -6.36
CA GLY A 85 -7.35 11.73 -5.73
C GLY A 85 -7.39 11.61 -4.21
N ASP A 86 -8.38 12.23 -3.58
CA ASP A 86 -8.54 12.20 -2.11
C ASP A 86 -9.10 10.89 -1.54
N THR A 87 -9.39 9.90 -2.41
CA THR A 87 -9.74 8.56 -1.92
C THR A 87 -8.45 7.81 -1.54
N PRO A 88 -8.37 7.21 -0.33
CA PRO A 88 -7.25 6.37 0.04
C PRO A 88 -6.98 5.28 -1.00
N ALA A 89 -5.74 4.84 -1.15
CA ALA A 89 -5.40 3.80 -2.13
C ALA A 89 -4.14 3.05 -1.73
N LEU A 90 -4.13 1.74 -1.99
CA LEU A 90 -2.92 0.94 -2.02
C LEU A 90 -2.50 0.75 -3.47
N VAL A 91 -1.23 1.02 -3.77
CA VAL A 91 -0.62 0.84 -5.09
C VAL A 91 0.32 -0.34 -5.02
N PHE A 92 0.11 -1.29 -5.92
CA PHE A 92 0.92 -2.49 -6.04
C PHE A 92 1.72 -2.46 -7.34
N THR A 93 2.95 -2.95 -7.28
CA THR A 93 3.76 -3.25 -8.46
C THR A 93 3.86 -4.75 -8.64
N ARG A 94 3.82 -5.22 -9.90
CA ARG A 94 4.04 -6.62 -10.23
C ARG A 94 5.52 -6.83 -10.53
N GLY A 95 6.20 -7.60 -9.68
CA GLY A 95 7.55 -8.09 -9.93
C GLY A 95 7.55 -9.56 -10.34
N GLU A 96 8.74 -10.16 -10.40
CA GLU A 96 8.92 -11.58 -10.74
C GLU A 96 8.22 -12.50 -9.72
N ASN A 97 8.25 -12.13 -8.44
CA ASN A 97 7.70 -12.91 -7.33
C ASN A 97 6.24 -12.56 -6.98
N GLY A 98 5.51 -11.92 -7.90
CA GLY A 98 4.12 -11.51 -7.71
C GLY A 98 3.96 -10.02 -7.38
N TYR A 99 2.88 -9.68 -6.70
CA TYR A 99 2.57 -8.29 -6.34
C TYR A 99 3.34 -7.86 -5.09
N ARG A 100 3.85 -6.63 -5.09
CA ARG A 100 4.48 -5.97 -3.95
C ARG A 100 3.73 -4.68 -3.66
N LEU A 101 3.46 -4.42 -2.38
CA LEU A 101 2.94 -3.13 -1.95
C LEU A 101 4.03 -2.08 -2.14
N LYS A 102 3.72 -1.05 -2.92
CA LYS A 102 4.65 0.02 -3.26
C LYS A 102 4.27 1.30 -2.53
N ASP A 103 3.06 1.81 -2.75
CA ASP A 103 2.62 3.08 -2.18
C ASP A 103 1.31 2.90 -1.39
N VAL A 104 1.17 3.64 -0.30
CA VAL A 104 -0.06 3.80 0.47
C VAL A 104 -0.43 5.27 0.48
N TRP A 105 -1.56 5.60 -0.13
CA TRP A 105 -2.09 6.96 -0.21
C TRP A 105 -3.26 7.12 0.76
N GLU A 106 -3.21 8.15 1.60
CA GLU A 106 -4.32 8.52 2.48
C GLU A 106 -5.20 9.60 1.81
N THR A 107 -4.59 10.50 1.05
CA THR A 107 -5.25 11.57 0.28
C THR A 107 -4.48 11.86 -1.01
N HIS A 108 -4.92 12.83 -1.80
CA HIS A 108 -4.29 13.18 -3.08
C HIS A 108 -2.80 13.51 -2.96
N SER A 109 -2.41 14.23 -1.91
CA SER A 109 -1.05 14.72 -1.69
C SER A 109 -0.34 14.08 -0.49
N TYR A 110 -0.97 13.11 0.16
CA TYR A 110 -0.40 12.44 1.32
C TYR A 110 -0.25 10.94 1.05
N GLY A 111 0.97 10.55 0.66
CA GLY A 111 1.34 9.18 0.36
C GLY A 111 2.62 8.74 1.04
N ARG A 112 2.74 7.43 1.22
CA ARG A 112 3.87 6.73 1.83
C ARG A 112 4.37 5.69 0.85
N GLU A 113 5.64 5.77 0.45
CA GLU A 113 6.28 4.76 -0.40
C GLU A 113 7.06 3.79 0.48
N ILE A 114 6.96 2.50 0.19
CA ILE A 114 7.79 1.44 0.75
C ILE A 114 8.92 1.18 -0.24
N PRO A 115 10.16 1.63 0.03
CA PRO A 115 11.27 1.44 -0.89
C PRO A 115 11.51 -0.04 -1.15
N SER A 116 11.69 -0.40 -2.41
CA SER A 116 12.27 -1.69 -2.77
C SER A 116 13.74 -1.70 -2.36
N LEU A 117 14.12 -2.65 -1.51
CA LEU A 117 15.52 -3.03 -1.33
C LEU A 117 16.08 -3.66 -2.61
#